data_AF-A0A1X2G4H3-F1
#
_entry.id   AF-A0A1X2G4H3-F1
#
_cell.length_a   1.000
_cell.length_b   1.000
_cell.length_c   1.000
_cell.angle_alpha   90.00
_cell.angle_beta   90.00
_cell.angle_gamma   90.00
#
_symmetry.space_group_name_H-M   'P 1'
#
loop_
_entity.id
_entity.type
_entity.pdbx_description
1 polymer ?
#
loop_
_entity_poly.entity_id
_entity_poly.type
_entity_poly.pdbx_seq_one_letter_code
_entity_poly.pdbx_strand_id
1 'polypeptide(L)'
;MSAQIELETKCHRSLTELPLEVLVIVDLLLDLTDRKELRFVNRYLNRVVTPRLFRTISFPKSKSNTKGFGGLQQILPLSSCRSIIDHLECQQHEHPTASLAQHVQAIQVNRDDIIAPLVCQLLNACPAVWDVTLDSMVLRQGWSIEWLERNDYLPMDLDTIQTSLGNLLRGRPNINKLRLVSYRGNEMRSAFLRLLPDLGHLRSLELDCFVWYAPDPDDWPSILPAIQKHCPDLTTLVCYFSRDDYYDAIGRWLMAKEDGRLDAAIQPWKSITNLSVDFADPTDDPYKLSRLVHFIGAKFPSLTSLTLAFSGAIKGSKPWMEFPRLCLLHLVSLKIVCNQGLAECLSVFGKFASTTTSNLTSLELDLTNSDLDVATVLSRFPSLQRLRIDSNGKLTCSSLGQDHPPHALMSLTVGRKTRYGASFDDGSALETISRICLSLEHLDVTLDCWNSSAPCEAVKEAFIKSIQHRFDGLIVSGTGRSQQPRFFSMSQASNLTRLTMSLSYCAFDGCRGLIILAILPTSPTDLADSIYPTVYNAWCVERQAGSRNLTVKTWGNDMPSALAALVNWDTDLDGVTLGDVGRLEFVGIIFLPSPPKHIHIETNYLMKK
;
A
#
# COMPACT_ATOMS: atom_id res chain seq x y z
N MET A 1 14.74 -65.29 25.79
CA MET A 1 13.58 -64.37 25.82
C MET A 1 13.95 -63.17 24.98
N SER A 2 13.50 -63.15 23.73
CA SER A 2 13.73 -62.05 22.79
C SER A 2 12.36 -61.41 22.53
N ALA A 3 12.15 -60.21 23.05
CA ALA A 3 10.98 -59.42 22.71
C ALA A 3 11.26 -58.72 21.37
N GLN A 4 10.65 -59.21 20.30
CA GLN A 4 10.46 -58.45 19.08
C GLN A 4 9.58 -57.25 19.42
N ILE A 5 10.16 -56.06 19.37
CA ILE A 5 9.40 -54.81 19.33
C ILE A 5 8.98 -54.65 17.86
N GLU A 6 7.69 -54.84 17.60
CA GLU A 6 7.04 -54.47 16.35
C GLU A 6 7.27 -52.97 16.12
N LEU A 7 8.08 -52.63 15.12
CA LEU A 7 8.12 -51.30 14.55
C LEU A 7 6.79 -51.09 13.82
N GLU A 8 5.85 -50.40 14.46
CA GLU A 8 4.72 -49.79 13.79
C GLU A 8 5.25 -48.96 12.61
N THR A 9 5.01 -49.46 11.40
CA THR A 9 5.13 -48.68 10.17
C THR A 9 4.20 -47.48 10.31
N LYS A 10 4.76 -46.32 10.68
CA LYS A 10 4.09 -45.03 10.58
C LYS A 10 3.60 -44.88 9.15
N CYS A 11 2.30 -45.11 8.95
CA CYS A 11 1.62 -44.83 7.71
C CYS A 11 1.78 -43.32 7.45
N HIS A 12 2.68 -42.95 6.54
CA HIS A 12 2.81 -41.58 6.08
C HIS A 12 1.48 -41.22 5.40
N ARG A 13 0.57 -40.58 6.14
CA ARG A 13 -0.69 -40.08 5.57
C ARG A 13 -0.35 -39.18 4.40
N SER A 14 -0.82 -39.56 3.22
CA SER A 14 -0.52 -38.83 2.00
C SER A 14 -1.19 -37.45 2.05
N LEU A 15 -0.52 -36.41 1.54
CA LEU A 15 -1.08 -35.07 1.43
C LEU A 15 -2.39 -35.05 0.61
N THR A 16 -2.61 -36.07 -0.22
CA THR A 16 -3.85 -36.29 -1.00
C THR A 16 -5.04 -36.74 -0.16
N GLU A 17 -4.83 -37.15 1.09
CA GLU A 17 -5.89 -37.56 2.03
C GLU A 17 -6.46 -36.37 2.82
N LEU A 18 -5.86 -35.18 2.70
CA LEU A 18 -6.40 -33.97 3.31
C LEU A 18 -7.68 -33.51 2.59
N PRO A 19 -8.68 -32.98 3.33
CA PRO A 19 -9.86 -32.36 2.74
C PRO A 19 -9.46 -31.25 1.74
N LEU A 20 -10.23 -31.12 0.67
CA LEU A 20 -9.96 -30.16 -0.40
C LEU A 20 -9.86 -28.72 0.16
N GLU A 21 -10.68 -28.38 1.13
CA GLU A 21 -10.73 -27.08 1.80
C GLU A 21 -9.40 -26.75 2.46
N VAL A 22 -8.76 -27.74 3.10
CA VAL A 22 -7.45 -27.57 3.74
C VAL A 22 -6.36 -27.36 2.70
N LEU A 23 -6.39 -28.11 1.61
CA LEU A 23 -5.42 -27.96 0.53
C LEU A 23 -5.56 -26.64 -0.23
N VAL A 24 -6.79 -26.12 -0.34
CA VAL A 24 -7.06 -24.77 -0.88
C VAL A 24 -6.50 -23.68 0.03
N ILE A 25 -6.47 -23.88 1.35
CA ILE A 25 -5.79 -22.99 2.30
C ILE A 25 -4.28 -23.10 2.17
N VAL A 26 -3.72 -24.31 2.06
CA VAL A 26 -2.28 -24.49 1.83
C VAL A 26 -1.86 -23.77 0.54
N ASP A 27 -2.62 -23.94 -0.54
CA ASP A 27 -2.38 -23.24 -1.81
C ASP A 27 -2.46 -21.70 -1.67
N LEU A 28 -3.14 -21.14 -0.66
CA LEU A 28 -3.14 -19.67 -0.43
C LEU A 28 -1.77 -19.19 0.04
N LEU A 29 -1.03 -20.04 0.74
CA LEU A 29 0.24 -19.71 1.38
C LEU A 29 1.45 -19.90 0.47
N LEU A 30 1.27 -20.60 -0.65
CA LEU A 30 2.34 -20.88 -1.61
C LEU A 30 2.64 -19.69 -2.53
N ASP A 31 3.87 -19.62 -3.02
CA ASP A 31 4.24 -18.67 -4.05
C ASP A 31 3.87 -19.17 -5.47
N LEU A 32 4.14 -18.37 -6.51
CA LEU A 32 3.82 -18.76 -7.89
C LEU A 32 4.68 -19.94 -8.38
N THR A 33 5.91 -20.05 -7.91
CA THR A 33 6.88 -21.08 -8.30
C THR A 33 6.47 -22.42 -7.71
N ASP A 34 6.21 -22.45 -6.40
CA ASP A 34 5.75 -23.63 -5.68
C ASP A 34 4.47 -24.19 -6.29
N ARG A 35 3.49 -23.33 -6.60
CA ARG A 35 2.25 -23.75 -7.27
C ARG A 35 2.50 -24.39 -8.63
N LYS A 36 3.45 -23.86 -9.42
CA LYS A 36 3.81 -24.45 -10.72
C LYS A 36 4.44 -25.83 -10.55
N GLU A 37 5.30 -25.99 -9.56
CA GLU A 37 5.93 -27.28 -9.27
C GLU A 37 4.91 -28.32 -8.77
N LEU A 38 4.03 -27.93 -7.84
CA LEU A 38 2.97 -28.80 -7.32
C LEU A 38 2.02 -29.32 -8.41
N ARG A 39 1.86 -28.57 -9.49
CA ARG A 39 1.07 -28.99 -10.65
C ARG A 39 1.60 -30.29 -11.28
N PHE A 40 2.90 -30.55 -11.19
CA PHE A 40 3.55 -31.72 -11.78
C PHE A 40 3.65 -32.91 -10.83
N VAL A 41 3.36 -32.74 -9.53
CA VAL A 41 3.50 -33.80 -8.52
C VAL A 41 2.49 -34.92 -8.74
N ASN A 42 1.19 -34.59 -8.83
CA ASN A 42 0.15 -35.56 -9.15
C ASN A 42 -1.13 -34.87 -9.69
N ARG A 43 -2.06 -35.67 -10.24
CA ARG A 43 -3.32 -35.17 -10.81
C ARG A 43 -4.22 -34.46 -9.80
N TYR A 44 -4.18 -34.84 -8.54
CA TYR A 44 -5.02 -34.24 -7.50
C TYR A 44 -4.54 -32.83 -7.15
N LEU A 45 -3.24 -32.66 -6.87
CA LEU A 45 -2.63 -31.35 -6.63
C LEU A 45 -2.73 -30.44 -7.86
N ASN A 46 -2.56 -30.98 -9.07
CA ASN A 46 -2.83 -30.25 -10.30
C ASN A 46 -4.26 -29.64 -10.31
N ARG A 47 -5.29 -30.38 -9.88
CA ARG A 47 -6.66 -29.85 -9.80
C ARG A 47 -6.82 -28.76 -8.74
N VAL A 48 -6.07 -28.84 -7.64
CA VAL A 48 -6.13 -27.86 -6.54
C VAL A 48 -5.47 -26.54 -6.93
N VAL A 49 -4.26 -26.57 -7.52
CA VAL A 49 -3.46 -25.36 -7.78
C VAL A 49 -3.81 -24.68 -9.12
N THR A 50 -4.29 -25.44 -10.12
CA THR A 50 -4.60 -24.91 -11.46
C THR A 50 -5.56 -23.71 -11.45
N PRO A 51 -6.69 -23.72 -10.71
CA PRO A 51 -7.61 -22.58 -10.69
C PRO A 51 -6.95 -21.26 -10.28
N ARG A 52 -5.96 -21.30 -9.38
CA ARG A 52 -5.27 -20.10 -8.90
C ARG A 52 -4.15 -19.66 -9.82
N LEU A 53 -3.42 -20.60 -10.41
CA LEU A 53 -2.38 -20.31 -11.40
C LEU A 53 -2.92 -19.55 -12.61
N PHE A 54 -4.15 -19.87 -13.04
CA PHE A 54 -4.79 -19.29 -14.22
C PHE A 54 -5.91 -18.30 -13.88
N ARG A 55 -5.96 -17.82 -12.63
CA ARG A 55 -6.97 -16.86 -12.18
C ARG A 55 -6.93 -15.54 -12.96
N THR A 56 -5.74 -15.14 -13.39
CA THR A 56 -5.50 -13.88 -14.10
C THR A 56 -4.73 -14.12 -15.39
N ILE A 57 -5.25 -13.61 -16.50
CA ILE A 57 -4.51 -13.48 -17.76
C ILE A 57 -4.01 -12.04 -17.86
N SER A 58 -2.70 -11.85 -18.05
CA SER A 58 -2.08 -10.53 -18.12
C SER A 58 -1.23 -10.38 -19.38
N PHE A 59 -1.47 -9.29 -20.11
CA PHE A 59 -0.69 -8.81 -21.24
C PHE A 59 0.00 -7.50 -20.82
N PRO A 60 1.19 -7.57 -20.21
CA PRO A 60 1.87 -6.40 -19.67
C PRO A 60 2.43 -5.50 -20.77
N LYS A 61 2.48 -4.18 -20.51
CA LYS A 61 3.17 -3.20 -21.35
C LYS A 61 4.66 -3.51 -21.42
N SER A 62 5.26 -3.33 -22.59
CA SER A 62 6.72 -3.31 -22.75
C SER A 62 7.34 -2.32 -21.76
N LYS A 63 8.18 -2.80 -20.83
CA LYS A 63 9.13 -1.93 -20.12
C LYS A 63 10.36 -1.78 -21.01
N SER A 64 10.41 -0.80 -21.91
CA SER A 64 11.59 -0.57 -22.75
C SER A 64 12.81 0.03 -22.00
N ASN A 65 12.85 0.00 -20.66
CA ASN A 65 13.92 0.65 -19.89
C ASN A 65 14.40 -0.12 -18.64
N THR A 66 14.29 -1.45 -18.60
CA THR A 66 15.01 -2.24 -17.57
C THR A 66 16.42 -2.63 -18.05
N LYS A 67 17.33 -1.66 -18.12
CA LYS A 67 18.77 -1.96 -18.02
C LYS A 67 19.07 -2.29 -16.55
N GLY A 68 19.06 -3.57 -16.17
CA GLY A 68 19.50 -3.94 -14.82
C GLY A 68 19.19 -5.34 -14.30
N PHE A 69 18.46 -6.18 -15.04
CA PHE A 69 18.33 -7.59 -14.69
C PHE A 69 18.07 -8.46 -15.92
N GLY A 70 18.91 -9.48 -16.11
CA GLY A 70 18.82 -10.51 -17.13
C GLY A 70 17.67 -11.50 -16.92
N GLY A 71 16.44 -10.99 -16.80
CA GLY A 71 15.25 -11.72 -17.20
C GLY A 71 14.64 -10.93 -18.33
N LEU A 72 14.86 -11.34 -19.58
CA LEU A 72 14.05 -10.89 -20.69
C LEU A 72 12.60 -11.19 -20.31
N GLN A 73 11.83 -10.19 -19.84
CA GLN A 73 10.39 -10.25 -20.02
C GLN A 73 10.18 -10.21 -21.53
N GLN A 74 10.25 -11.38 -22.16
CA GLN A 74 9.89 -11.53 -23.55
C GLN A 74 8.46 -11.02 -23.66
N ILE A 75 8.30 -9.88 -24.29
CA ILE A 75 6.99 -9.42 -24.72
C ILE A 75 6.53 -10.50 -25.68
N LEU A 76 5.51 -11.27 -25.28
CA LEU A 76 4.91 -12.26 -26.16
C LEU A 76 4.49 -11.53 -27.44
N PRO A 77 4.94 -11.92 -28.65
CA PRO A 77 4.48 -11.26 -29.86
C PRO A 77 2.95 -11.36 -29.96
N LEU A 78 2.31 -10.43 -30.67
CA LEU A 78 0.85 -10.41 -30.82
C LEU A 78 0.32 -11.75 -31.37
N SER A 79 1.09 -12.43 -32.22
CA SER A 79 0.83 -13.78 -32.71
C SER A 79 0.71 -14.82 -31.59
N SER A 80 1.53 -14.73 -30.54
CA SER A 80 1.42 -15.58 -29.37
C SER A 80 0.16 -15.27 -28.56
N CYS A 81 -0.28 -14.00 -28.51
CA CYS A 81 -1.53 -13.64 -27.84
C CYS A 81 -2.74 -14.25 -28.55
N ARG A 82 -2.78 -14.20 -29.89
CA ARG A 82 -3.81 -14.88 -30.70
C ARG A 82 -3.77 -16.40 -30.51
N SER A 83 -2.59 -17.00 -30.56
CA SER A 83 -2.43 -18.45 -30.35
C SER A 83 -2.94 -18.91 -28.98
N ILE A 84 -2.79 -18.08 -27.94
CA ILE A 84 -3.34 -18.37 -26.60
C ILE A 84 -4.86 -18.32 -26.63
N ILE A 85 -5.46 -17.32 -27.28
CA ILE A 85 -6.92 -17.19 -27.41
C ILE A 85 -7.47 -18.39 -28.17
N ASP A 86 -6.90 -18.72 -29.33
CA ASP A 86 -7.30 -19.87 -30.14
C ASP A 86 -7.19 -21.17 -29.32
N HIS A 87 -6.14 -21.33 -28.52
CA HIS A 87 -5.98 -22.49 -27.65
C HIS A 87 -7.06 -22.57 -26.56
N LEU A 88 -7.41 -21.45 -25.93
CA LEU A 88 -8.46 -21.40 -24.92
C LEU A 88 -9.83 -21.70 -25.54
N GLU A 89 -10.10 -21.16 -26.72
CA GLU A 89 -11.32 -21.45 -27.48
C GLU A 89 -11.39 -22.94 -27.84
N CYS A 90 -10.34 -23.53 -28.42
CA CYS A 90 -10.28 -24.96 -28.72
C CYS A 90 -10.52 -25.81 -27.47
N GLN A 91 -9.86 -25.51 -26.35
CA GLN A 91 -10.06 -26.24 -25.10
C GLN A 91 -11.48 -26.15 -24.57
N GLN A 92 -12.13 -24.99 -24.68
CA GLN A 92 -13.50 -24.81 -24.22
C GLN A 92 -14.49 -25.62 -25.05
N HIS A 93 -14.26 -25.77 -26.35
CA HIS A 93 -15.12 -26.56 -27.24
C HIS A 93 -14.86 -28.07 -27.10
N GLU A 94 -13.60 -28.49 -27.04
CA GLU A 94 -13.23 -29.91 -27.03
C GLU A 94 -13.35 -30.54 -25.64
N HIS A 95 -12.96 -29.81 -24.59
CA HIS A 95 -12.86 -30.31 -23.21
C HIS A 95 -13.31 -29.27 -22.17
N PRO A 96 -14.61 -28.90 -22.12
CA PRO A 96 -15.10 -27.80 -21.29
C PRO A 96 -14.79 -27.96 -19.80
N THR A 97 -14.85 -29.18 -19.26
CA THR A 97 -14.55 -29.45 -17.84
C THR A 97 -13.07 -29.34 -17.48
N ALA A 98 -12.17 -29.45 -18.45
CA ALA A 98 -10.73 -29.35 -18.27
C ALA A 98 -10.15 -28.01 -18.77
N SER A 99 -10.98 -27.15 -19.36
CA SER A 99 -10.55 -25.87 -19.91
C SER A 99 -10.00 -24.97 -18.81
N LEU A 100 -8.87 -24.33 -19.10
CA LEU A 100 -8.29 -23.33 -18.20
C LEU A 100 -9.16 -22.05 -18.14
N ALA A 101 -9.93 -21.79 -19.20
CA ALA A 101 -10.68 -20.55 -19.36
C ALA A 101 -11.81 -20.38 -18.32
N GLN A 102 -12.32 -21.48 -17.77
CA GLN A 102 -13.33 -21.46 -16.69
C GLN A 102 -12.78 -20.92 -15.37
N HIS A 103 -11.46 -20.94 -15.18
CA HIS A 103 -10.80 -20.47 -13.95
C HIS A 103 -10.37 -19.01 -14.02
N VAL A 104 -10.39 -18.42 -15.22
CA VAL A 104 -9.99 -17.04 -15.44
C VAL A 104 -11.05 -16.11 -14.88
N GLN A 105 -10.67 -15.34 -13.87
CA GLN A 105 -11.51 -14.38 -13.17
C GLN A 105 -11.15 -12.93 -13.52
N ALA A 106 -9.90 -12.69 -13.93
CA ALA A 106 -9.38 -11.38 -14.26
C ALA A 106 -8.61 -11.37 -15.58
N ILE A 107 -8.84 -10.33 -16.40
CA ILE A 107 -8.08 -10.05 -17.62
C ILE A 107 -7.44 -8.68 -17.51
N GLN A 108 -6.13 -8.60 -17.76
CA GLN A 108 -5.36 -7.37 -17.73
C GLN A 108 -4.66 -7.14 -19.06
N VAL A 109 -5.05 -6.10 -19.79
CA VAL A 109 -4.48 -5.73 -21.09
C VAL A 109 -3.84 -4.36 -20.93
N ASN A 110 -2.53 -4.32 -20.68
CA ASN A 110 -1.77 -3.07 -20.50
C ASN A 110 -0.95 -2.71 -21.75
N ARG A 111 -1.24 -3.34 -22.89
CA ARG A 111 -0.56 -3.11 -24.16
C ARG A 111 -1.41 -2.26 -25.08
N ASP A 112 -0.74 -1.42 -25.86
CA ASP A 112 -1.34 -0.53 -26.85
C ASP A 112 -1.50 -1.15 -28.23
N ASP A 113 -0.90 -2.32 -28.51
CA ASP A 113 -1.05 -3.04 -29.78
C ASP A 113 -2.19 -4.08 -29.80
N ILE A 114 -2.89 -4.25 -28.66
CA ILE A 114 -4.06 -5.13 -28.57
C ILE A 114 -5.33 -4.32 -28.88
N ILE A 115 -6.07 -4.77 -29.90
CA ILE A 115 -7.32 -4.13 -30.36
C ILE A 115 -8.55 -4.67 -29.62
N ALA A 116 -9.62 -3.87 -29.52
CA ALA A 116 -10.87 -4.26 -28.86
C ALA A 116 -11.48 -5.60 -29.34
N PRO A 117 -11.50 -5.95 -30.64
CA PRO A 117 -12.00 -7.26 -31.10
C PRO A 117 -11.26 -8.45 -30.49
N LEU A 118 -9.94 -8.32 -30.30
CA LEU A 118 -9.13 -9.39 -29.68
C LEU A 118 -9.46 -9.55 -28.20
N VAL A 119 -9.74 -8.45 -27.52
CA VAL A 119 -10.22 -8.47 -26.13
C VAL A 119 -11.61 -9.11 -26.04
N CYS A 120 -12.52 -8.82 -26.97
CA CYS A 120 -13.82 -9.48 -27.05
C CYS A 120 -13.69 -11.01 -27.23
N GLN A 121 -12.82 -11.46 -28.14
CA GLN A 121 -12.55 -12.90 -28.34
C GLN A 121 -12.02 -13.56 -27.06
N LEU A 122 -11.03 -12.93 -26.41
CA LEU A 122 -10.49 -13.44 -25.16
C LEU A 122 -11.55 -13.53 -24.06
N LEU A 123 -12.37 -12.49 -23.94
CA LEU A 123 -13.49 -12.50 -23.01
C LEU A 123 -14.46 -13.65 -23.40
N ASN A 124 -14.72 -13.92 -24.69
CA ASN A 124 -15.64 -15.00 -25.14
C ASN A 124 -15.12 -16.37 -24.71
N ALA A 125 -13.82 -16.58 -24.83
CA ALA A 125 -13.17 -17.77 -24.32
C ALA A 125 -13.29 -17.90 -22.79
N CYS A 126 -13.34 -16.78 -22.05
CA CYS A 126 -13.28 -16.75 -20.59
C CYS A 126 -14.61 -16.24 -19.95
N PRO A 127 -15.64 -17.09 -19.81
CA PRO A 127 -16.97 -16.67 -19.37
C PRO A 127 -17.08 -16.29 -17.87
N ALA A 128 -16.12 -16.69 -17.04
CA ALA A 128 -16.11 -16.45 -15.59
C ALA A 128 -15.44 -15.13 -15.17
N VAL A 129 -15.01 -14.32 -16.15
CA VAL A 129 -14.31 -13.05 -15.91
C VAL A 129 -15.26 -12.03 -15.31
N TRP A 130 -14.84 -11.44 -14.19
CA TRP A 130 -15.56 -10.37 -13.52
C TRP A 130 -14.73 -9.08 -13.32
N ASP A 131 -13.40 -9.19 -13.46
CA ASP A 131 -12.43 -8.09 -13.30
C ASP A 131 -11.66 -7.85 -14.62
N VAL A 132 -11.76 -6.64 -15.16
CA VAL A 132 -11.15 -6.28 -16.44
C VAL A 132 -10.34 -5.00 -16.32
N THR A 133 -9.05 -5.07 -16.64
CA THR A 133 -8.16 -3.90 -16.77
C THR A 133 -7.74 -3.73 -18.23
N LEU A 134 -7.92 -2.54 -18.79
CA LEU A 134 -7.59 -2.21 -20.18
C LEU A 134 -6.76 -0.93 -20.26
N ASP A 135 -5.74 -0.89 -21.13
CA ASP A 135 -5.14 0.35 -21.59
C ASP A 135 -6.21 1.13 -22.37
N SER A 136 -6.38 2.41 -22.04
CA SER A 136 -7.39 3.27 -22.65
C SER A 136 -7.24 3.36 -24.17
N MET A 137 -6.05 3.09 -24.72
CA MET A 137 -5.81 3.02 -26.16
C MET A 137 -6.55 1.86 -26.86
N VAL A 138 -6.89 0.79 -26.14
CA VAL A 138 -7.70 -0.32 -26.67
C VAL A 138 -9.08 0.21 -27.11
N LEU A 139 -9.63 1.17 -26.36
CA LEU A 139 -10.88 1.83 -26.70
C LEU A 139 -10.69 2.80 -27.88
N ARG A 140 -9.51 3.43 -28.02
CA ARG A 140 -9.21 4.36 -29.13
C ARG A 140 -9.16 3.66 -30.47
N GLN A 141 -8.58 2.47 -30.54
CA GLN A 141 -8.39 1.75 -31.81
C GLN A 141 -9.70 1.23 -32.42
N GLY A 142 -10.80 1.27 -31.66
CA GLY A 142 -12.14 1.15 -32.24
C GLY A 142 -12.58 2.39 -33.02
N TRP A 143 -11.81 3.48 -33.01
CA TRP A 143 -12.12 4.78 -33.59
C TRP A 143 -11.07 5.08 -34.68
N SER A 144 -11.50 5.39 -35.91
CA SER A 144 -10.54 5.70 -36.98
C SER A 144 -9.77 7.00 -36.65
N ILE A 145 -8.45 6.97 -36.87
CA ILE A 145 -7.48 7.99 -36.43
C ILE A 145 -7.57 9.30 -37.25
N GLU A 146 -8.31 9.32 -38.37
CA GLU A 146 -8.38 10.46 -39.29
C GLU A 146 -9.20 11.65 -38.78
N TRP A 147 -9.86 11.51 -37.63
CA TRP A 147 -10.87 12.44 -37.13
C TRP A 147 -10.38 13.47 -36.11
N LEU A 148 -9.28 13.20 -35.40
CA LEU A 148 -8.80 14.09 -34.33
C LEU A 148 -8.18 15.39 -34.85
N GLU A 149 -7.92 15.50 -36.16
CA GLU A 149 -7.33 16.70 -36.78
C GLU A 149 -8.31 17.48 -37.69
N ARG A 150 -9.54 17.00 -37.91
CA ARG A 150 -10.53 17.69 -38.77
C ARG A 150 -11.89 17.80 -38.09
N ASN A 151 -12.22 19.02 -37.66
CA ASN A 151 -13.49 19.45 -37.07
C ASN A 151 -14.71 19.36 -38.02
N ASP A 152 -14.66 18.57 -39.09
CA ASP A 152 -15.75 18.48 -40.05
C ASP A 152 -16.63 17.26 -39.78
N TYR A 153 -17.85 17.54 -39.32
CA TYR A 153 -18.96 16.61 -39.14
C TYR A 153 -19.22 15.78 -40.41
N LEU A 154 -18.65 14.57 -40.47
CA LEU A 154 -19.09 13.50 -41.36
C LEU A 154 -19.60 12.30 -40.54
N PRO A 155 -20.75 11.71 -40.89
CA PRO A 155 -21.26 10.56 -40.17
C PRO A 155 -20.39 9.35 -40.51
N MET A 156 -19.50 8.95 -39.60
CA MET A 156 -18.99 7.57 -39.60
C MET A 156 -20.12 6.64 -39.15
N ASP A 157 -20.06 5.38 -39.58
CA ASP A 157 -21.02 4.32 -39.26
C ASP A 157 -20.93 3.97 -37.75
N LEU A 158 -21.50 4.86 -36.93
CA LEU A 158 -21.50 4.86 -35.45
C LEU A 158 -21.95 3.51 -34.88
N ASP A 159 -22.80 2.82 -35.63
CA ASP A 159 -23.29 1.49 -35.29
C ASP A 159 -22.16 0.48 -35.17
N THR A 160 -21.09 0.55 -35.97
CA THR A 160 -20.01 -0.45 -35.95
C THR A 160 -19.11 -0.34 -34.71
N ILE A 161 -18.82 0.88 -34.27
CA ILE A 161 -18.01 1.17 -33.08
C ILE A 161 -18.81 0.86 -31.80
N GLN A 162 -20.07 1.29 -31.77
CA GLN A 162 -21.00 0.98 -30.68
C GLN A 162 -21.26 -0.52 -30.59
N THR A 163 -21.32 -1.24 -31.71
CA THR A 163 -21.43 -2.70 -31.72
C THR A 163 -20.16 -3.37 -31.20
N SER A 164 -18.98 -2.90 -31.59
CA SER A 164 -17.70 -3.51 -31.18
C SER A 164 -17.42 -3.35 -29.68
N LEU A 165 -17.66 -2.15 -29.13
CA LEU A 165 -17.49 -1.87 -27.70
C LEU A 165 -18.69 -2.32 -26.85
N GLY A 166 -19.91 -2.21 -27.38
CA GLY A 166 -21.12 -2.74 -26.77
C GLY A 166 -21.04 -4.26 -26.60
N ASN A 167 -20.46 -4.99 -27.56
CA ASN A 167 -20.21 -6.43 -27.42
C ASN A 167 -19.20 -6.77 -26.31
N LEU A 168 -18.27 -5.85 -25.99
CA LEU A 168 -17.29 -6.06 -24.92
C LEU A 168 -17.95 -6.08 -23.54
N LEU A 169 -19.07 -5.36 -23.33
CA LEU A 169 -19.61 -5.07 -22.00
C LEU A 169 -21.12 -5.32 -21.86
N ARG A 170 -21.94 -4.97 -22.85
CA ARG A 170 -23.40 -5.20 -22.84
C ARG A 170 -23.75 -6.68 -22.86
N GLY A 171 -22.92 -7.51 -23.49
CA GLY A 171 -23.10 -8.96 -23.55
C GLY A 171 -22.68 -9.71 -22.27
N ARG A 172 -22.18 -9.02 -21.24
CA ARG A 172 -21.43 -9.64 -20.13
C ARG A 172 -21.79 -9.08 -18.76
N PRO A 173 -22.99 -9.38 -18.26
CA PRO A 173 -23.43 -8.89 -16.95
C PRO A 173 -22.55 -9.35 -15.78
N ASN A 174 -21.69 -10.36 -15.98
CA ASN A 174 -20.77 -10.86 -14.96
C ASN A 174 -19.58 -9.92 -14.68
N ILE A 175 -19.24 -9.02 -15.63
CA ILE A 175 -18.14 -8.05 -15.43
C ILE A 175 -18.62 -6.99 -14.45
N ASN A 176 -18.06 -6.98 -13.24
CA ASN A 176 -18.47 -6.02 -12.21
C ASN A 176 -17.38 -4.99 -11.89
N LYS A 177 -16.13 -5.20 -12.35
CA LYS A 177 -15.05 -4.24 -12.25
C LYS A 177 -14.43 -3.93 -13.61
N LEU A 178 -14.32 -2.64 -13.90
CA LEU A 178 -13.60 -2.14 -15.06
C LEU A 178 -12.55 -1.12 -14.61
N ARG A 179 -11.30 -1.35 -14.97
CA ARG A 179 -10.19 -0.41 -14.80
C ARG A 179 -9.65 0.00 -16.17
N LEU A 180 -9.62 1.30 -16.41
CA LEU A 180 -8.99 1.89 -17.58
C LEU A 180 -7.68 2.56 -17.14
N VAL A 181 -6.56 2.21 -17.77
CA VAL A 181 -5.23 2.75 -17.46
C VAL A 181 -4.68 3.59 -18.62
N SER A 182 -3.57 4.34 -18.41
CA SER A 182 -2.84 5.17 -19.40
C SER A 182 -3.26 6.65 -19.48
N TYR A 183 -2.37 7.50 -20.01
CA TYR A 183 -2.33 8.97 -19.82
C TYR A 183 -3.12 9.81 -20.84
N ARG A 184 -3.88 9.19 -21.75
CA ARG A 184 -4.54 9.92 -22.86
C ARG A 184 -6.01 10.18 -22.58
N GLY A 185 -6.30 10.77 -21.41
CA GLY A 185 -7.67 11.01 -20.98
C GLY A 185 -8.46 11.80 -22.01
N ASN A 186 -8.02 13.00 -22.37
CA ASN A 186 -8.69 13.90 -23.32
C ASN A 186 -9.17 13.27 -24.62
N GLU A 187 -8.30 12.53 -25.30
CA GLU A 187 -8.61 11.91 -26.60
C GLU A 187 -9.75 10.90 -26.49
N MET A 188 -10.00 10.39 -25.27
CA MET A 188 -10.89 9.27 -24.99
C MET A 188 -12.22 9.68 -24.32
N ARG A 189 -12.47 10.98 -24.09
CA ARG A 189 -13.64 11.46 -23.31
C ARG A 189 -14.95 11.11 -23.98
N SER A 190 -15.05 11.49 -25.25
CA SER A 190 -16.23 11.25 -26.08
C SER A 190 -16.50 9.76 -26.22
N ALA A 191 -15.45 8.96 -26.38
CA ALA A 191 -15.56 7.50 -26.46
C ALA A 191 -16.08 6.88 -25.18
N PHE A 192 -15.52 7.29 -24.05
CA PHE A 192 -15.96 6.79 -22.76
C PHE A 192 -17.40 7.21 -22.44
N LEU A 193 -17.78 8.47 -22.69
CA LEU A 193 -19.14 8.96 -22.47
C LEU A 193 -20.20 8.16 -23.27
N ARG A 194 -19.86 7.73 -24.48
CA ARG A 194 -20.73 6.87 -25.31
C ARG A 194 -20.81 5.43 -24.82
N LEU A 195 -19.77 4.93 -24.15
CA LEU A 195 -19.73 3.59 -23.58
C LEU A 195 -20.51 3.46 -22.26
N LEU A 196 -20.62 4.55 -21.50
CA LEU A 196 -21.25 4.57 -20.18
C LEU A 196 -22.64 3.90 -20.11
N PRO A 197 -23.57 4.08 -21.08
CA PRO A 197 -24.88 3.43 -21.04
C PRO A 197 -24.80 1.90 -20.98
N ASP A 198 -23.75 1.28 -21.52
CA ASP A 198 -23.55 -0.17 -21.54
C ASP A 198 -22.89 -0.70 -20.25
N LEU A 199 -22.44 0.20 -19.37
CA LEU A 199 -21.71 -0.10 -18.13
C LEU A 199 -22.58 -0.12 -16.87
N GLY A 200 -23.90 -0.03 -17.01
CA GLY A 200 -24.81 0.09 -15.86
C GLY A 200 -24.79 -1.07 -14.86
N HIS A 201 -24.22 -2.21 -15.23
CA HIS A 201 -24.07 -3.39 -14.38
C HIS A 201 -22.81 -3.35 -13.50
N LEU A 202 -21.88 -2.41 -13.74
CA LEU A 202 -20.63 -2.30 -12.98
C LEU A 202 -20.88 -1.93 -11.51
N ARG A 203 -20.03 -2.50 -10.64
CA ARG A 203 -19.94 -2.16 -9.21
C ARG A 203 -18.67 -1.39 -8.86
N SER A 204 -17.63 -1.52 -9.69
CA SER A 204 -16.36 -0.80 -9.56
C SER A 204 -15.94 -0.22 -10.90
N LEU A 205 -15.62 1.07 -10.92
CA LEU A 205 -15.09 1.76 -12.09
C LEU A 205 -13.82 2.52 -11.68
N GLU A 206 -12.70 2.20 -12.32
CA GLU A 206 -11.42 2.84 -12.07
C GLU A 206 -10.90 3.52 -13.34
N LEU A 207 -10.71 4.83 -13.29
CA LEU A 207 -10.25 5.67 -14.40
C LEU A 207 -8.87 6.23 -14.06
N ASP A 208 -7.87 5.35 -14.00
CA ASP A 208 -6.51 5.71 -13.61
C ASP A 208 -5.82 6.56 -14.68
N CYS A 209 -5.22 7.68 -14.25
CA CYS A 209 -4.41 8.56 -15.08
C CYS A 209 -5.14 9.24 -16.26
N PHE A 210 -6.47 9.29 -16.24
CA PHE A 210 -7.24 10.14 -17.15
C PHE A 210 -7.14 11.60 -16.71
N VAL A 211 -6.05 12.28 -17.06
CA VAL A 211 -5.99 13.73 -16.90
C VAL A 211 -6.78 14.37 -18.03
N TRP A 212 -7.96 14.90 -17.70
CA TRP A 212 -8.78 15.67 -18.63
C TRP A 212 -8.29 17.12 -18.64
N TYR A 213 -7.39 17.48 -19.57
CA TYR A 213 -7.09 18.87 -19.92
C TYR A 213 -7.98 19.32 -21.08
N ALA A 214 -9.09 20.00 -20.81
CA ALA A 214 -9.82 20.68 -21.87
C ALA A 214 -9.08 21.99 -22.20
N PRO A 215 -8.67 22.23 -23.47
CA PRO A 215 -8.15 23.54 -23.87
C PRO A 215 -9.25 24.62 -23.94
N ASP A 216 -10.53 24.20 -24.03
CA ASP A 216 -11.70 25.08 -23.98
C ASP A 216 -12.69 24.63 -22.87
N PRO A 217 -12.98 25.47 -21.87
CA PRO A 217 -13.85 25.12 -20.74
C PRO A 217 -15.35 25.07 -21.09
N ASP A 218 -15.77 25.67 -22.20
CA ASP A 218 -17.20 25.84 -22.54
C ASP A 218 -17.83 24.68 -23.36
N ASP A 219 -17.03 23.79 -23.95
CA ASP A 219 -17.53 22.87 -24.99
C ASP A 219 -17.92 21.46 -24.52
N TRP A 220 -17.61 21.04 -23.28
CA TRP A 220 -17.73 19.62 -22.90
C TRP A 220 -18.45 19.35 -21.56
N PRO A 221 -19.42 18.41 -21.51
CA PRO A 221 -20.22 18.14 -20.32
C PRO A 221 -19.44 17.40 -19.23
N SER A 222 -19.77 17.70 -17.96
CA SER A 222 -19.18 17.06 -16.79
C SER A 222 -19.33 15.53 -16.82
N ILE A 223 -18.23 14.82 -16.59
CA ILE A 223 -18.18 13.34 -16.67
C ILE A 223 -18.89 12.67 -15.49
N LEU A 224 -18.81 13.24 -14.28
CA LEU A 224 -19.38 12.66 -13.08
C LEU A 224 -20.91 12.47 -13.16
N PRO A 225 -21.72 13.48 -13.57
CA PRO A 225 -23.15 13.30 -13.80
C PRO A 225 -23.47 12.22 -14.84
N ALA A 226 -22.66 12.11 -15.90
CA ALA A 226 -22.85 11.08 -16.91
C ALA A 226 -22.61 9.69 -16.34
N ILE A 227 -21.55 9.49 -15.56
CA ILE A 227 -21.28 8.22 -14.88
C ILE A 227 -22.44 7.91 -13.90
N GLN A 228 -22.87 8.86 -13.08
CA GLN A 228 -23.98 8.63 -12.14
C GLN A 228 -25.28 8.24 -12.85
N LYS A 229 -25.59 8.89 -13.98
CA LYS A 229 -26.81 8.61 -14.75
C LYS A 229 -26.82 7.19 -15.30
N HIS A 230 -25.69 6.71 -15.80
CA HIS A 230 -25.62 5.44 -16.54
C HIS A 230 -25.16 4.26 -15.68
N CYS A 231 -24.40 4.53 -14.62
CA CYS A 231 -23.86 3.54 -13.68
C CYS A 231 -24.31 3.88 -12.24
N PRO A 232 -25.61 4.05 -11.95
CA PRO A 232 -26.10 4.56 -10.65
C PRO A 232 -25.77 3.64 -9.48
N ASP A 233 -25.44 2.38 -9.77
CA ASP A 233 -25.28 1.26 -8.86
C ASP A 233 -23.82 1.01 -8.44
N LEU A 234 -22.89 1.87 -8.89
CA LEU A 234 -21.47 1.79 -8.54
C LEU A 234 -21.27 1.92 -7.03
N THR A 235 -20.37 1.10 -6.49
CA THR A 235 -19.95 1.12 -5.08
C THR A 235 -18.54 1.67 -4.90
N THR A 236 -17.69 1.49 -5.92
CA THR A 236 -16.30 1.98 -5.94
C THR A 236 -16.09 2.83 -7.19
N LEU A 237 -15.53 4.02 -7.00
CA LEU A 237 -15.14 4.92 -8.08
C LEU A 237 -13.73 5.45 -7.83
N VAL A 238 -12.84 5.21 -8.77
CA VAL A 238 -11.54 5.91 -8.87
C VAL A 238 -11.62 6.83 -10.06
N CYS A 239 -11.51 8.13 -9.85
CA CYS A 239 -11.64 9.12 -10.92
C CYS A 239 -10.74 10.33 -10.69
N TYR A 240 -10.48 11.04 -11.79
CA TYR A 240 -9.78 12.31 -11.77
C TYR A 240 -10.80 13.46 -11.74
N PHE A 241 -10.58 14.47 -10.89
CA PHE A 241 -11.34 15.73 -10.97
C PHE A 241 -10.51 16.77 -11.71
N SER A 242 -10.97 17.11 -12.92
CA SER A 242 -10.47 18.28 -13.63
C SER A 242 -10.91 19.55 -12.92
N ARG A 243 -10.17 20.64 -13.15
CA ARG A 243 -10.48 21.96 -12.60
C ARG A 243 -11.89 22.38 -12.99
N ASP A 244 -12.24 22.33 -14.27
CA ASP A 244 -13.48 22.92 -14.77
C ASP A 244 -14.71 22.06 -14.42
N ASP A 245 -14.58 20.73 -14.45
CA ASP A 245 -15.69 19.82 -14.10
C ASP A 245 -16.14 19.98 -12.63
N TYR A 246 -15.23 20.39 -11.75
CA TYR A 246 -15.42 20.37 -10.32
C TYR A 246 -15.55 21.77 -9.70
N TYR A 247 -14.78 22.76 -10.15
CA TYR A 247 -14.90 24.13 -9.65
C TYR A 247 -16.22 24.78 -10.05
N ASP A 248 -16.71 24.55 -11.27
CA ASP A 248 -18.00 25.09 -11.70
C ASP A 248 -19.16 24.37 -11.03
N ALA A 249 -19.01 23.07 -10.75
CA ALA A 249 -20.01 22.30 -10.01
C ALA A 249 -20.09 22.76 -8.55
N ILE A 250 -18.96 22.96 -7.88
CA ILE A 250 -18.90 23.52 -6.53
C ILE A 250 -19.42 24.95 -6.50
N GLY A 251 -19.00 25.79 -7.46
CA GLY A 251 -19.45 27.17 -7.56
C GLY A 251 -20.96 27.25 -7.67
N ARG A 252 -21.55 26.52 -8.63
CA ARG A 252 -23.01 26.44 -8.81
C ARG A 252 -23.72 25.90 -7.56
N TRP A 253 -23.17 24.86 -6.94
CA TRP A 253 -23.74 24.29 -5.72
C TRP A 253 -23.71 25.28 -4.55
N LEU A 254 -22.61 26.02 -4.36
CA LEU A 254 -22.49 27.02 -3.32
C LEU A 254 -23.44 28.20 -3.54
N MET A 255 -23.54 28.71 -4.77
CA MET A 255 -24.50 29.78 -5.11
C MET A 255 -25.94 29.33 -4.86
N ALA A 256 -26.30 28.12 -5.30
CA ALA A 256 -27.64 27.58 -5.06
C ALA A 256 -27.92 27.29 -3.56
N LYS A 257 -26.88 26.99 -2.78
CA LYS A 257 -26.97 26.87 -1.32
C LYS A 257 -27.21 28.23 -0.66
N GLU A 258 -26.57 29.29 -1.14
CA GLU A 258 -26.82 30.67 -0.69
C GLU A 258 -28.25 31.10 -1.03
N ASP A 259 -28.81 30.63 -2.15
CA ASP A 259 -30.20 30.85 -2.56
C ASP A 259 -31.24 29.93 -1.85
N GLY A 260 -30.81 29.10 -0.89
CA GLY A 260 -31.69 28.21 -0.12
C GLY A 260 -32.25 26.99 -0.89
N ARG A 261 -31.71 26.66 -2.08
CA ARG A 261 -32.15 25.54 -2.94
C ARG A 261 -31.25 24.31 -2.79
N LEU A 262 -31.17 23.77 -1.57
CA LEU A 262 -30.26 22.69 -1.19
C LEU A 262 -30.46 21.39 -2.00
N ASP A 263 -31.71 20.96 -2.21
CA ASP A 263 -32.03 19.67 -2.83
C ASP A 263 -32.00 19.69 -4.37
N ALA A 264 -32.06 20.88 -4.98
CA ALA A 264 -32.10 21.03 -6.44
C ALA A 264 -30.70 21.10 -7.07
N ALA A 265 -29.66 21.44 -6.29
CA ALA A 265 -28.36 21.81 -6.84
C ALA A 265 -27.36 20.66 -6.96
N ILE A 266 -27.50 19.61 -6.14
CA ILE A 266 -26.63 18.44 -6.18
C ILE A 266 -27.44 17.17 -5.99
N GLN A 267 -27.41 16.26 -6.96
CA GLN A 267 -28.05 14.94 -6.84
C GLN A 267 -27.12 14.01 -6.03
N PRO A 268 -27.49 13.58 -4.80
CA PRO A 268 -26.65 12.69 -4.01
C PRO A 268 -26.53 11.31 -4.66
N TRP A 269 -25.36 10.70 -4.53
CA TRP A 269 -25.03 9.39 -5.06
C TRP A 269 -24.73 8.44 -3.89
N LYS A 270 -25.78 7.75 -3.43
CA LYS A 270 -25.78 6.97 -2.19
C LYS A 270 -25.13 5.58 -2.31
N SER A 271 -24.94 5.05 -3.51
CA SER A 271 -24.36 3.71 -3.69
C SER A 271 -22.84 3.69 -3.49
N ILE A 272 -22.17 4.82 -3.73
CA ILE A 272 -20.71 4.94 -3.63
C ILE A 272 -20.29 4.89 -2.16
N THR A 273 -19.48 3.89 -1.83
CA THR A 273 -18.91 3.68 -0.49
C THR A 273 -17.39 3.87 -0.50
N ASN A 274 -16.73 3.63 -1.64
CA ASN A 274 -15.30 3.83 -1.81
C ASN A 274 -15.04 4.84 -2.94
N LEU A 275 -14.40 5.96 -2.61
CA LEU A 275 -14.05 7.00 -3.56
C LEU A 275 -12.54 7.24 -3.50
N SER A 276 -11.89 7.22 -4.66
CA SER A 276 -10.53 7.71 -4.81
C SER A 276 -10.51 8.83 -5.83
N VAL A 277 -9.97 9.98 -5.43
CA VAL A 277 -9.88 11.15 -6.29
C VAL A 277 -8.45 11.64 -6.35
N ASP A 278 -7.97 11.86 -7.56
CA ASP A 278 -6.71 12.55 -7.84
C ASP A 278 -6.98 13.98 -8.30
N PHE A 279 -6.37 14.95 -7.61
CA PHE A 279 -6.39 16.37 -7.90
C PHE A 279 -5.03 16.77 -8.46
N ALA A 280 -4.93 16.91 -9.79
CA ALA A 280 -3.67 17.32 -10.39
C ALA A 280 -3.49 18.84 -10.51
N ASP A 281 -4.49 19.66 -10.16
CA ASP A 281 -4.34 21.12 -10.15
C ASP A 281 -3.73 21.57 -8.81
N PRO A 282 -2.61 22.33 -8.79
CA PRO A 282 -2.09 22.96 -7.58
C PRO A 282 -3.08 23.98 -7.03
N THR A 283 -3.90 23.55 -6.08
CA THR A 283 -4.77 24.45 -5.34
C THR A 283 -3.98 25.07 -4.20
N ASP A 284 -3.36 26.21 -4.44
CA ASP A 284 -2.69 26.97 -3.37
C ASP A 284 -3.68 27.42 -2.27
N ASP A 285 -5.00 27.35 -2.47
CA ASP A 285 -5.99 27.88 -1.52
C ASP A 285 -6.64 26.78 -0.63
N PRO A 286 -6.36 26.72 0.69
CA PRO A 286 -6.96 25.76 1.63
C PRO A 286 -8.49 25.84 1.69
N TYR A 287 -9.05 27.00 1.37
CA TYR A 287 -10.50 27.21 1.29
C TYR A 287 -11.14 26.34 0.20
N LYS A 288 -10.43 26.11 -0.91
CA LYS A 288 -10.88 25.23 -2.01
C LYS A 288 -10.90 23.78 -1.57
N LEU A 289 -9.90 23.33 -0.79
CA LEU A 289 -9.87 22.00 -0.20
C LEU A 289 -11.08 21.76 0.71
N SER A 290 -11.39 22.72 1.60
CA SER A 290 -12.56 22.59 2.46
C SER A 290 -13.85 22.46 1.63
N ARG A 291 -14.07 23.34 0.65
CA ARG A 291 -15.24 23.27 -0.27
C ARG A 291 -15.35 21.92 -0.96
N LEU A 292 -14.21 21.40 -1.42
CA LEU A 292 -14.08 20.09 -2.03
C LEU A 292 -14.56 18.98 -1.09
N VAL A 293 -14.03 18.90 0.13
CA VAL A 293 -14.41 17.84 1.08
C VAL A 293 -15.90 17.92 1.42
N HIS A 294 -16.47 19.12 1.54
CA HIS A 294 -17.90 19.30 1.76
C HIS A 294 -18.75 18.86 0.58
N PHE A 295 -18.34 19.19 -0.65
CA PHE A 295 -19.02 18.71 -1.84
C PHE A 295 -18.97 17.18 -1.92
N ILE A 296 -17.83 16.55 -1.63
CA ILE A 296 -17.73 15.08 -1.56
C ILE A 296 -18.71 14.53 -0.52
N GLY A 297 -18.78 15.11 0.68
CA GLY A 297 -19.71 14.68 1.72
C GLY A 297 -21.19 14.81 1.31
N ALA A 298 -21.56 15.86 0.57
CA ALA A 298 -22.91 16.05 0.05
C ALA A 298 -23.22 15.13 -1.15
N LYS A 299 -22.24 14.95 -2.04
CA LYS A 299 -22.38 14.14 -3.26
C LYS A 299 -22.39 12.65 -2.96
N PHE A 300 -21.61 12.20 -1.98
CA PHE A 300 -21.41 10.80 -1.63
C PHE A 300 -21.69 10.59 -0.14
N PRO A 301 -22.95 10.67 0.29
CA PRO A 301 -23.29 10.67 1.72
C PRO A 301 -23.02 9.33 2.42
N SER A 302 -22.93 8.22 1.68
CA SER A 302 -22.71 6.86 2.21
C SER A 302 -21.24 6.43 2.19
N LEU A 303 -20.32 7.38 2.04
CA LEU A 303 -18.90 7.10 1.88
C LEU A 303 -18.29 6.51 3.15
N THR A 304 -17.64 5.34 3.01
CA THR A 304 -16.92 4.65 4.08
C THR A 304 -15.40 4.74 3.92
N SER A 305 -14.92 4.87 2.68
CA SER A 305 -13.50 5.00 2.35
C SER A 305 -13.25 6.13 1.37
N LEU A 306 -12.28 6.99 1.68
CA LEU A 306 -11.88 8.12 0.86
C LEU A 306 -10.37 8.13 0.64
N THR A 307 -9.93 8.13 -0.61
CA THR A 307 -8.55 8.45 -0.99
C THR A 307 -8.51 9.79 -1.71
N LEU A 308 -7.66 10.69 -1.26
CA LEU A 308 -7.44 11.99 -1.91
C LEU A 308 -5.96 12.15 -2.22
N ALA A 309 -5.63 12.31 -3.49
CA ALA A 309 -4.30 12.65 -3.95
C ALA A 309 -4.22 14.11 -4.40
N PHE A 310 -3.21 14.82 -3.91
CA PHE A 310 -2.93 16.22 -4.24
C PHE A 310 -1.54 16.31 -4.86
N SER A 311 -1.47 16.68 -6.13
CA SER A 311 -0.20 16.83 -6.84
C SER A 311 0.52 18.13 -6.48
N GLY A 312 -0.22 19.19 -6.14
CA GLY A 312 0.31 20.55 -6.02
C GLY A 312 0.43 21.11 -4.60
N ALA A 313 0.96 22.32 -4.50
CA ALA A 313 1.13 23.02 -3.22
C ALA A 313 -0.21 23.57 -2.71
N ILE A 314 -0.44 23.50 -1.40
CA ILE A 314 -1.54 24.17 -0.71
C ILE A 314 -0.88 25.22 0.20
N LYS A 315 -1.15 26.51 -0.04
CA LYS A 315 -0.50 27.66 0.60
C LYS A 315 -1.51 28.79 0.83
N GLY A 316 -2.14 28.85 2.00
CA GLY A 316 -3.04 29.97 2.29
C GLY A 316 -3.32 30.21 3.76
N SER A 317 -3.58 31.48 4.06
CA SER A 317 -3.84 32.03 5.40
C SER A 317 -5.30 32.43 5.62
N LYS A 318 -6.18 32.22 4.63
CA LYS A 318 -7.57 32.67 4.74
C LYS A 318 -8.35 31.87 5.78
N PRO A 319 -9.20 32.52 6.59
CA PRO A 319 -10.02 31.83 7.57
C PRO A 319 -10.98 30.86 6.88
N TRP A 320 -11.06 29.66 7.44
CA TRP A 320 -11.90 28.57 6.97
C TRP A 320 -13.38 28.96 6.99
N MET A 321 -14.15 28.59 5.96
CA MET A 321 -15.61 28.63 6.06
C MET A 321 -16.07 27.58 7.06
N GLU A 322 -16.86 27.99 8.05
CA GLU A 322 -17.60 27.07 8.90
C GLU A 322 -18.72 26.45 8.08
N PHE A 323 -18.51 25.22 7.66
CA PHE A 323 -19.53 24.44 6.99
C PHE A 323 -20.21 23.50 8.00
N PRO A 324 -21.43 23.01 7.70
CA PRO A 324 -22.18 22.16 8.61
C PRO A 324 -21.42 20.88 8.97
N ARG A 325 -21.39 20.56 10.27
CA ARG A 325 -20.64 19.44 10.90
C ARG A 325 -21.12 18.03 10.50
N LEU A 326 -22.00 17.90 9.51
CA LEU A 326 -22.72 16.66 9.16
C LEU A 326 -22.19 15.97 7.89
N CYS A 327 -21.00 16.33 7.40
CA CYS A 327 -20.42 15.69 6.22
C CYS A 327 -19.57 14.47 6.60
N LEU A 328 -19.58 13.44 5.76
CA LEU A 328 -18.73 12.23 5.89
C LEU A 328 -18.96 11.42 7.18
N LEU A 329 -20.21 11.35 7.68
CA LEU A 329 -20.57 10.68 8.93
C LEU A 329 -20.21 9.17 8.97
N HIS A 330 -20.20 8.51 7.80
CA HIS A 330 -19.90 7.08 7.70
C HIS A 330 -18.44 6.79 7.35
N LEU A 331 -17.58 7.80 7.27
CA LEU A 331 -16.19 7.62 6.85
C LEU A 331 -15.41 6.86 7.92
N VAL A 332 -14.87 5.70 7.54
CA VAL A 332 -14.12 4.78 8.40
C VAL A 332 -12.63 4.78 8.04
N SER A 333 -12.32 4.94 6.76
CA SER A 333 -10.96 4.95 6.23
C SER A 333 -10.68 6.21 5.40
N LEU A 334 -9.55 6.86 5.66
CA LEU A 334 -9.07 8.01 4.92
C LEU A 334 -7.62 7.78 4.49
N LYS A 335 -7.33 7.98 3.20
CA LYS A 335 -5.99 8.03 2.66
C LYS A 335 -5.72 9.40 2.07
N ILE A 336 -4.63 10.04 2.49
CA ILE A 336 -4.17 11.32 1.99
C ILE A 336 -2.82 11.11 1.32
N VAL A 337 -2.75 11.39 0.03
CA VAL A 337 -1.51 11.43 -0.73
C VAL A 337 -1.21 12.90 -1.02
N CYS A 338 -0.16 13.46 -0.42
CA CYS A 338 0.16 14.87 -0.63
C CYS A 338 1.67 15.12 -0.64
N ASN A 339 2.12 15.97 -1.56
CA ASN A 339 3.51 16.40 -1.62
C ASN A 339 3.80 17.56 -0.64
N GLN A 340 2.81 18.44 -0.46
CA GLN A 340 2.82 19.64 0.40
C GLN A 340 1.39 19.88 0.92
N GLY A 341 1.21 20.71 1.95
CA GLY A 341 -0.14 21.07 2.44
C GLY A 341 -0.76 20.10 3.45
N LEU A 342 0.05 19.25 4.08
CA LEU A 342 -0.42 18.23 5.02
C LEU A 342 -1.14 18.86 6.22
N ALA A 343 -0.64 19.96 6.76
CA ALA A 343 -1.24 20.62 7.92
C ALA A 343 -2.66 21.11 7.62
N GLU A 344 -2.88 21.65 6.44
CA GLU A 344 -4.17 22.08 5.92
C GLU A 344 -5.11 20.88 5.74
N CYS A 345 -4.63 19.80 5.13
CA CYS A 345 -5.39 18.55 5.00
C CYS A 345 -5.82 17.99 6.36
N LEU A 346 -4.89 17.83 7.30
CA LEU A 346 -5.20 17.38 8.65
C LEU A 346 -6.16 18.33 9.36
N SER A 347 -6.10 19.63 9.07
CA SER A 347 -7.03 20.63 9.62
C SER A 347 -8.45 20.51 9.08
N VAL A 348 -8.60 20.31 7.78
CA VAL A 348 -9.91 20.07 7.18
C VAL A 348 -10.51 18.78 7.73
N PHE A 349 -9.77 17.68 7.65
CA PHE A 349 -10.27 16.37 8.09
C PHE A 349 -10.47 16.26 9.59
N GLY A 350 -9.59 16.87 10.39
CA GLY A 350 -9.71 16.89 11.85
C GLY A 350 -10.99 17.55 12.35
N LYS A 351 -11.54 18.55 11.63
CA LYS A 351 -12.83 19.17 11.99
C LYS A 351 -14.03 18.23 11.85
N PHE A 352 -13.97 17.30 10.89
CA PHE A 352 -15.00 16.27 10.74
C PHE A 352 -14.79 15.13 11.74
N ALA A 353 -13.54 14.77 11.97
CA ALA A 353 -13.17 13.68 12.85
C ALA A 353 -13.32 13.98 14.35
N SER A 354 -13.28 15.26 14.74
CA SER A 354 -13.48 15.68 16.14
C SER A 354 -14.94 15.67 16.61
N THR A 355 -15.87 15.30 15.74
CA THR A 355 -17.28 15.17 16.09
C THR A 355 -17.54 13.86 16.84
N THR A 356 -18.44 13.89 17.83
CA THR A 356 -18.86 12.70 18.61
C THR A 356 -19.48 11.58 17.76
N THR A 357 -19.75 11.84 16.48
CA THR A 357 -20.31 10.90 15.49
C THR A 357 -19.27 10.35 14.52
N SER A 358 -17.99 10.70 14.65
CA SER A 358 -16.96 10.25 13.71
C SER A 358 -16.64 8.76 13.87
N ASN A 359 -16.75 8.03 12.77
CA ASN A 359 -16.40 6.62 12.64
C ASN A 359 -14.98 6.40 12.09
N LEU A 360 -14.17 7.46 11.95
CA LEU A 360 -12.86 7.37 11.30
C LEU A 360 -11.87 6.62 12.21
N THR A 361 -11.56 5.38 11.84
CA THR A 361 -10.67 4.49 12.60
C THR A 361 -9.36 4.20 11.89
N SER A 362 -9.26 4.51 10.59
CA SER A 362 -8.07 4.23 9.78
C SER A 362 -7.62 5.46 8.99
N LEU A 363 -6.34 5.81 9.11
CA LEU A 363 -5.70 6.91 8.39
C LEU A 363 -4.40 6.45 7.75
N GLU A 364 -4.26 6.69 6.45
CA GLU A 364 -3.03 6.47 5.68
C GLU A 364 -2.52 7.79 5.11
N LEU A 365 -1.24 8.08 5.35
CA LEU A 365 -0.55 9.29 4.88
C LEU A 365 0.60 8.88 3.96
N ASP A 366 0.53 9.25 2.69
CA ASP A 366 1.61 9.06 1.70
C ASP A 366 2.21 10.43 1.34
N LEU A 367 3.43 10.66 1.81
CA LEU A 367 4.07 11.97 1.88
C LEU A 367 5.43 11.95 1.17
N THR A 368 5.55 12.71 0.09
CA THR A 368 6.78 12.65 -0.72
C THR A 368 7.98 13.31 -0.05
N ASN A 369 7.80 14.40 0.73
CA ASN A 369 8.85 15.09 1.53
C ASN A 369 8.23 16.03 2.60
N SER A 370 7.39 15.52 3.49
CA SER A 370 6.77 16.36 4.55
C SER A 370 7.11 15.83 5.94
N ASP A 371 7.58 16.74 6.79
CA ASP A 371 7.76 16.47 8.22
C ASP A 371 6.38 16.28 8.87
N LEU A 372 6.31 15.33 9.81
CA LEU A 372 5.06 14.96 10.46
C LEU A 372 5.26 14.83 11.96
N ASP A 373 4.46 15.60 12.71
CA ASP A 373 4.26 15.38 14.14
C ASP A 373 3.06 14.46 14.39
N VAL A 374 3.34 13.25 14.89
CA VAL A 374 2.32 12.24 15.18
C VAL A 374 1.33 12.72 16.25
N ALA A 375 1.76 13.53 17.22
CA ALA A 375 0.86 14.06 18.25
C ALA A 375 -0.20 14.99 17.65
N THR A 376 0.16 15.73 16.59
CA THR A 376 -0.79 16.56 15.83
C THR A 376 -1.82 15.71 15.09
N VAL A 377 -1.46 14.52 14.61
CA VAL A 377 -2.41 13.59 13.98
C VAL A 377 -3.35 13.03 15.05
N LEU A 378 -2.80 12.46 16.12
CA LEU A 378 -3.58 11.81 17.18
C LEU A 378 -4.57 12.78 17.85
N SER A 379 -4.16 14.03 18.11
CA SER A 379 -5.06 15.04 18.68
C SER A 379 -6.22 15.44 17.75
N ARG A 380 -6.03 15.36 16.43
CA ARG A 380 -7.07 15.68 15.44
C ARG A 380 -8.00 14.50 15.15
N PHE A 381 -7.56 13.28 15.42
CA PHE A 381 -8.28 12.05 15.10
C PHE A 381 -8.41 11.13 16.34
N PRO A 382 -9.17 11.54 17.37
CA PRO A 382 -9.18 10.85 18.67
C PRO A 382 -9.69 9.39 18.61
N SER A 383 -10.52 9.06 17.62
CA SER A 383 -11.07 7.70 17.42
C SER A 383 -10.16 6.79 16.58
N LEU A 384 -8.96 7.26 16.19
CA LEU A 384 -8.09 6.54 15.27
C LEU A 384 -7.53 5.26 15.91
N GLN A 385 -7.73 4.12 15.25
CA GLN A 385 -7.22 2.81 15.67
C GLN A 385 -6.02 2.37 14.82
N ARG A 386 -5.93 2.83 13.57
CA ARG A 386 -4.88 2.44 12.62
C ARG A 386 -4.29 3.68 11.95
N LEU A 387 -2.97 3.81 12.05
CA LEU A 387 -2.21 4.88 11.41
C LEU A 387 -1.09 4.28 10.56
N ARG A 388 -1.11 4.56 9.26
CA ARG A 388 -0.02 4.25 8.33
C ARG A 388 0.60 5.54 7.83
N ILE A 389 1.92 5.64 7.95
CA ILE A 389 2.71 6.79 7.52
C ILE A 389 3.79 6.29 6.55
N ASP A 390 3.66 6.63 5.28
CA ASP A 390 4.68 6.45 4.26
C ASP A 390 5.25 7.84 3.95
N SER A 391 6.38 8.21 4.55
CA SER A 391 6.98 9.54 4.37
C SER A 391 8.50 9.51 4.27
N ASN A 392 9.06 10.31 3.36
CA ASN A 392 10.49 10.60 3.34
C ASN A 392 10.91 11.76 4.28
N GLY A 393 9.96 12.42 4.95
CA GLY A 393 10.22 13.53 5.88
C GLY A 393 10.55 13.09 7.31
N LYS A 394 10.82 14.06 8.19
CA LYS A 394 11.11 13.84 9.61
C LYS A 394 9.85 13.38 10.34
N LEU A 395 9.99 12.35 11.18
CA LEU A 395 8.93 11.95 12.12
C LEU A 395 9.25 12.55 13.49
N THR A 396 8.30 13.30 14.06
CA THR A 396 8.37 13.77 15.45
C THR A 396 7.12 13.34 16.21
N CYS A 397 7.19 13.37 17.53
CA CYS A 397 6.02 13.27 18.38
C CYS A 397 6.23 14.19 19.58
N SER A 398 5.54 15.33 19.59
CA SER A 398 5.55 16.22 20.74
C SER A 398 4.78 15.60 21.91
N SER A 399 5.24 15.84 23.15
CA SER A 399 4.50 15.40 24.33
C SER A 399 3.17 16.14 24.37
N LEU A 400 2.06 15.40 24.31
CA LEU A 400 0.77 15.92 24.73
C LEU A 400 0.87 16.22 26.24
N GLY A 401 0.33 17.34 26.71
CA GLY A 401 0.34 17.69 28.14
C GLY A 401 -0.18 16.55 29.01
N GLN A 402 0.28 16.46 30.27
CA GLN A 402 -0.04 15.35 31.20
C GLN A 402 -1.54 15.08 31.38
N ASP A 403 -2.41 16.04 31.05
CA ASP A 403 -3.86 15.94 31.16
C ASP A 403 -4.55 15.30 29.93
N HIS A 404 -3.81 14.92 28.88
CA HIS A 404 -4.41 14.27 27.71
C HIS A 404 -4.68 12.78 27.98
N PRO A 405 -5.93 12.30 27.73
CA PRO A 405 -6.24 10.88 27.87
C PRO A 405 -5.44 10.04 26.87
N PRO A 406 -5.13 8.77 27.20
CA PRO A 406 -4.42 7.87 26.29
C PRO A 406 -5.23 7.67 25.01
N HIS A 407 -4.53 7.61 23.89
CA HIS A 407 -5.13 7.43 22.58
C HIS A 407 -5.46 5.96 22.30
N ALA A 408 -6.57 5.71 21.59
CA ALA A 408 -7.06 4.37 21.22
C ALA A 408 -6.30 3.72 20.04
N LEU A 409 -5.08 4.19 19.73
CA LEU A 409 -4.34 3.69 18.57
C LEU A 409 -3.85 2.26 18.84
N MET A 410 -4.24 1.31 17.98
CA MET A 410 -3.91 -0.11 18.09
C MET A 410 -2.84 -0.55 17.09
N SER A 411 -2.76 0.10 15.93
CA SER A 411 -1.84 -0.25 14.86
C SER A 411 -1.11 0.98 14.35
N LEU A 412 0.23 0.91 14.34
CA LEU A 412 1.10 1.92 13.75
C LEU A 412 2.01 1.26 12.72
N THR A 413 1.99 1.80 11.50
CA THR A 413 2.94 1.46 10.44
C THR A 413 3.70 2.71 10.03
N VAL A 414 5.02 2.67 10.10
CA VAL A 414 5.91 3.73 9.62
C VAL A 414 6.80 3.15 8.51
N GLY A 415 6.42 3.44 7.28
CA GLY A 415 7.03 2.94 6.06
C GLY A 415 8.01 3.92 5.38
N ARG A 416 8.02 3.89 4.04
CA ARG A 416 9.11 4.29 3.12
C ARG A 416 9.86 5.58 3.50
N LYS A 417 11.14 5.47 3.90
CA LYS A 417 12.11 6.59 3.99
C LYS A 417 13.26 6.34 3.01
N THR A 418 13.34 7.10 1.92
CA THR A 418 14.32 6.84 0.83
C THR A 418 15.57 7.73 0.85
N ARG A 419 15.72 8.65 1.81
CA ARG A 419 16.84 9.60 1.82
C ARG A 419 17.90 9.29 2.87
N TYR A 420 19.13 9.07 2.38
CA TYR A 420 20.38 9.13 3.12
C TYR A 420 20.71 10.58 3.49
N GLY A 421 20.09 11.10 4.55
CA GLY A 421 20.37 12.43 5.10
C GLY A 421 20.75 12.31 6.57
N ALA A 422 21.92 12.82 6.93
CA ALA A 422 22.48 12.76 8.28
C ALA A 422 21.91 13.87 9.17
N SER A 423 20.73 13.67 9.77
CA SER A 423 20.34 14.29 11.06
C SER A 423 18.84 14.07 11.33
N PHE A 424 18.42 12.94 11.88
CA PHE A 424 17.03 12.83 12.37
C PHE A 424 17.04 12.06 13.68
N ASP A 425 16.12 12.39 14.59
CA ASP A 425 16.02 11.85 15.95
C ASP A 425 14.66 11.17 16.08
N ASP A 426 14.45 10.11 15.30
CA ASP A 426 13.15 9.45 15.16
C ASP A 426 12.83 8.54 16.36
N GLY A 427 13.85 8.09 17.11
CA GLY A 427 13.70 7.18 18.24
C GLY A 427 12.91 7.78 19.41
N SER A 428 13.09 9.07 19.69
CA SER A 428 12.33 9.80 20.73
C SER A 428 10.84 9.93 20.37
N ALA A 429 10.51 9.97 19.08
CA ALA A 429 9.12 10.00 18.64
C ALA A 429 8.38 8.70 18.99
N LEU A 430 9.01 7.54 18.78
CA LEU A 430 8.43 6.24 19.15
C LEU A 430 8.22 6.11 20.65
N GLU A 431 9.18 6.57 21.46
CA GLU A 431 9.04 6.58 22.92
C GLU A 431 7.82 7.39 23.34
N THR A 432 7.67 8.62 22.81
CA THR A 432 6.52 9.48 23.10
C THR A 432 5.21 8.87 22.60
N ILE A 433 5.20 8.25 21.41
CA ILE A 433 4.02 7.53 20.90
C ILE A 433 3.64 6.38 21.84
N SER A 434 4.61 5.61 22.35
CA SER A 434 4.32 4.51 23.28
C SER A 434 3.67 5.00 24.57
N ARG A 435 4.02 6.21 25.03
CA ARG A 435 3.40 6.87 26.19
C ARG A 435 1.96 7.33 25.91
N ILE A 436 1.71 7.85 24.70
CA ILE A 436 0.39 8.35 24.30
C ILE A 436 -0.56 7.18 23.96
N CYS A 437 -0.07 6.13 23.32
CA CYS A 437 -0.85 5.05 22.73
C CYS A 437 -0.67 3.73 23.50
N LEU A 438 -1.19 3.66 24.74
CA LEU A 438 -1.08 2.46 25.59
C LEU A 438 -1.80 1.22 25.01
N SER A 439 -2.72 1.42 24.05
CA SER A 439 -3.48 0.35 23.38
C SER A 439 -2.74 -0.24 22.16
N LEU A 440 -1.48 0.13 21.92
CA LEU A 440 -0.76 -0.29 20.72
C LEU A 440 -0.47 -1.80 20.74
N GLU A 441 -1.05 -2.53 19.77
CA GLU A 441 -0.93 -3.98 19.62
C GLU A 441 -0.03 -4.36 18.43
N HIS A 442 0.02 -3.53 17.39
CA HIS A 442 0.75 -3.80 16.16
C HIS A 442 1.69 -2.63 15.80
N LEU A 443 2.97 -2.95 15.63
CA LEU A 443 3.98 -2.01 15.17
C LEU A 443 4.71 -2.58 13.95
N ASP A 444 4.74 -1.81 12.86
CA ASP A 444 5.55 -2.08 11.68
C ASP A 444 6.45 -0.88 11.38
N VAL A 445 7.76 -1.10 11.39
CA VAL A 445 8.78 -0.05 11.23
C VAL A 445 9.87 -0.48 10.26
N THR A 446 10.31 0.44 9.41
CA THR A 446 11.48 0.25 8.55
C THR A 446 12.76 0.71 9.28
N LEU A 447 13.56 -0.22 9.82
CA LEU A 447 14.63 0.09 10.79
C LEU A 447 15.84 0.84 10.21
N ASP A 448 16.24 0.55 8.99
CA ASP A 448 17.50 1.03 8.41
C ASP A 448 17.47 2.53 8.04
N CYS A 449 16.29 3.13 8.04
CA CYS A 449 16.09 4.55 7.71
C CYS A 449 16.02 5.48 8.92
N TRP A 450 16.10 4.96 10.14
CA TRP A 450 15.95 5.75 11.36
C TRP A 450 17.30 6.12 11.94
N ASN A 451 17.52 7.39 12.22
CA ASN A 451 18.66 7.84 13.00
C ASN A 451 18.17 8.09 14.43
N SER A 452 18.82 7.50 15.42
CA SER A 452 18.66 7.90 16.83
C SER A 452 19.97 7.60 17.55
N SER A 453 20.66 8.67 17.94
CA SER A 453 21.84 8.63 18.80
C SER A 453 21.59 9.34 20.13
N ALA A 454 20.45 10.04 20.28
CA ALA A 454 20.09 10.72 21.51
C ALA A 454 19.59 9.70 22.56
N PRO A 455 19.97 9.88 23.84
CA PRO A 455 19.52 9.01 24.90
C PRO A 455 17.99 9.15 25.11
N CYS A 456 17.30 8.01 25.08
CA CYS A 456 15.88 7.88 25.42
C CYS A 456 15.69 8.10 26.93
N GLU A 457 14.61 8.76 27.37
CA GLU A 457 14.39 9.05 28.80
C GLU A 457 14.26 7.78 29.65
N ALA A 458 13.58 6.75 29.10
CA ALA A 458 13.41 5.47 29.76
C ALA A 458 14.71 4.63 29.86
N VAL A 459 15.76 4.97 29.09
CA VAL A 459 17.01 4.22 29.06
C VAL A 459 18.15 5.11 29.55
N LYS A 460 18.75 4.77 30.69
CA LYS A 460 19.81 5.58 31.31
C LYS A 460 20.93 5.93 30.31
N GLU A 461 21.25 7.21 30.21
CA GLU A 461 22.32 7.72 29.32
C GLU A 461 23.67 7.02 29.57
N ALA A 462 24.02 6.73 30.82
CA ALA A 462 25.24 6.01 31.18
C ALA A 462 25.30 4.59 30.59
N PHE A 463 24.16 3.91 30.52
CA PHE A 463 24.05 2.58 29.91
C PHE A 463 24.22 2.66 28.40
N ILE A 464 23.56 3.62 27.75
CA ILE A 464 23.74 3.89 26.31
C ILE A 464 25.20 4.18 25.99
N LYS A 465 25.87 5.03 26.79
CA LYS A 465 27.30 5.31 26.65
C LYS A 465 28.16 4.06 26.83
N SER A 466 27.84 3.20 27.79
CA SER A 466 28.54 1.92 27.99
C SER A 466 28.43 1.03 26.75
N ILE A 467 27.24 0.89 26.18
CA ILE A 467 27.01 0.14 24.94
C ILE A 467 27.80 0.75 23.78
N GLN A 468 27.68 2.05 23.59
CA GLN A 468 28.40 2.77 22.53
C GLN A 468 29.90 2.50 22.64
N HIS A 469 30.48 2.61 23.83
CA HIS A 469 31.88 2.29 24.07
C HIS A 469 32.23 0.83 23.71
N ARG A 470 31.36 -0.14 24.02
CA ARG A 470 31.54 -1.55 23.62
C ARG A 470 31.54 -1.70 22.09
N PHE A 471 30.64 -1.03 21.39
CA PHE A 471 30.59 -1.05 19.92
C PHE A 471 31.77 -0.31 19.27
N ASP A 472 32.16 0.84 19.82
CA ASP A 472 33.30 1.64 19.36
C ASP A 472 34.61 0.85 19.45
N GLY A 473 34.75 -0.04 20.45
CA GLY A 473 35.89 -0.95 20.58
C GLY A 473 35.92 -2.10 19.57
N LEU A 474 34.78 -2.44 18.94
CA LEU A 474 34.63 -3.59 18.04
C LEU A 474 34.49 -3.21 16.56
N ILE A 475 34.00 -2.00 16.26
CA ILE A 475 33.81 -1.49 14.89
C ILE A 475 35.09 -0.78 14.44
N VAL A 476 35.91 -1.44 13.63
CA VAL A 476 37.17 -0.87 13.11
C VAL A 476 36.90 0.46 12.39
N SER A 477 37.55 1.52 12.88
CA SER A 477 37.54 2.89 12.36
C SER A 477 38.09 2.96 10.92
N GLY A 478 37.25 2.69 9.91
CA GLY A 478 37.71 2.54 8.53
C GLY A 478 36.92 3.26 7.43
N THR A 479 35.72 3.78 7.68
CA THR A 479 34.92 4.43 6.62
C THR A 479 34.21 5.68 7.12
N GLY A 480 34.23 6.75 6.31
CA GLY A 480 33.98 8.15 6.69
C GLY A 480 32.56 8.56 7.09
N ARG A 481 31.81 7.70 7.80
CA ARG A 481 30.61 8.07 8.56
C ARG A 481 30.61 7.27 9.86
N SER A 482 30.58 7.97 11.00
CA SER A 482 30.42 7.37 12.33
C SER A 482 29.19 6.45 12.35
N GLN A 483 29.40 5.14 12.51
CA GLN A 483 28.35 4.14 12.59
C GLN A 483 28.09 3.81 14.06
N GLN A 484 27.31 4.67 14.73
CA GLN A 484 26.88 4.42 16.10
C GLN A 484 25.70 3.44 16.15
N PRO A 485 25.60 2.61 17.19
CA PRO A 485 24.40 1.82 17.45
C PRO A 485 23.18 2.73 17.56
N ARG A 486 22.07 2.30 16.95
CA ARG A 486 20.80 3.02 16.95
C ARG A 486 19.89 2.44 18.01
N PHE A 487 19.35 3.29 18.88
CA PHE A 487 18.51 2.88 19.99
C PHE A 487 17.05 3.28 19.75
N PHE A 488 16.13 2.37 20.03
CA PHE A 488 14.69 2.56 19.90
C PHE A 488 14.03 2.10 21.19
N SER A 489 13.12 2.89 21.76
CA SER A 489 12.44 2.53 23.00
C SER A 489 10.94 2.69 22.85
N MET A 490 10.20 1.66 23.26
CA MET A 490 8.75 1.67 23.38
C MET A 490 8.35 1.25 24.80
N SER A 491 8.90 1.94 25.79
CA SER A 491 8.87 1.55 27.21
C SER A 491 7.48 1.35 27.81
N GLN A 492 6.44 1.91 27.19
CA GLN A 492 5.05 1.79 27.65
C GLN A 492 4.18 0.88 26.77
N ALA A 493 4.72 0.28 25.72
CA ALA A 493 3.97 -0.60 24.80
C ALA A 493 3.83 -2.04 25.32
N SER A 494 3.19 -2.20 26.49
CA SER A 494 2.99 -3.51 27.14
C SER A 494 2.02 -4.45 26.40
N ASN A 495 1.14 -3.89 25.57
CA ASN A 495 0.14 -4.64 24.80
C ASN A 495 0.63 -5.10 23.42
N LEU A 496 1.90 -4.86 23.08
CA LEU A 496 2.42 -5.15 21.75
C LEU A 496 2.39 -6.67 21.45
N THR A 497 1.48 -7.08 20.56
CA THR A 497 1.35 -8.49 20.16
C THR A 497 2.16 -8.82 18.91
N ARG A 498 2.37 -7.84 18.02
CA ARG A 498 3.11 -8.00 16.77
C ARG A 498 4.11 -6.88 16.57
N LEU A 499 5.36 -7.27 16.28
CA LEU A 499 6.42 -6.38 15.82
C LEU A 499 6.91 -6.84 14.44
N THR A 500 6.72 -6.01 13.42
CA THR A 500 7.32 -6.20 12.09
C THR A 500 8.49 -5.23 11.93
N MET A 501 9.65 -5.76 11.56
CA MET A 501 10.87 -5.02 11.30
C MET A 501 11.23 -5.16 9.83
N SER A 502 11.01 -4.07 9.09
CA SER A 502 11.33 -3.97 7.68
C SER A 502 12.77 -3.48 7.48
N LEU A 503 13.51 -4.10 6.54
CA LEU A 503 14.88 -3.71 6.20
C LEU A 503 14.97 -3.36 4.71
N SER A 504 15.52 -2.18 4.38
CA SER A 504 15.80 -1.80 3.00
C SER A 504 17.14 -2.35 2.50
N TYR A 505 17.13 -2.82 1.25
CA TYR A 505 18.26 -3.47 0.60
C TYR A 505 19.50 -2.58 0.43
N CYS A 506 19.32 -1.26 0.35
CA CYS A 506 20.40 -0.34 0.00
C CYS A 506 21.38 -0.07 1.17
N ALA A 507 21.05 -0.50 2.40
CA ALA A 507 21.87 -0.27 3.59
C ALA A 507 22.96 -1.33 3.84
N PHE A 508 23.01 -2.43 3.06
CA PHE A 508 23.83 -3.62 3.39
C PHE A 508 24.67 -4.14 2.20
N ASP A 509 25.18 -3.27 1.32
CA ASP A 509 25.95 -3.70 0.13
C ASP A 509 27.32 -4.29 0.51
N GLY A 510 27.34 -5.61 0.77
CA GLY A 510 28.54 -6.37 1.12
C GLY A 510 28.85 -6.45 2.62
N CYS A 511 27.93 -6.02 3.49
CA CYS A 511 28.18 -5.86 4.92
C CYS A 511 27.14 -6.54 5.81
N ARG A 512 27.53 -6.79 7.07
CA ARG A 512 26.70 -7.43 8.10
C ARG A 512 25.94 -6.39 8.92
N GLY A 513 24.73 -6.73 9.35
CA GLY A 513 23.92 -5.95 10.29
C GLY A 513 23.53 -6.76 11.51
N LEU A 514 23.33 -6.09 12.64
CA LEU A 514 22.87 -6.70 13.90
C LEU A 514 21.60 -5.99 14.39
N ILE A 515 20.57 -6.78 14.69
CA ILE A 515 19.33 -6.29 15.31
C ILE A 515 19.20 -6.96 16.66
N ILE A 516 19.04 -6.19 17.72
CA ILE A 516 18.87 -6.68 19.10
C ILE A 516 17.52 -6.22 19.60
N LEU A 517 16.75 -7.15 20.14
CA LEU A 517 15.53 -6.89 20.88
C LEU A 517 15.79 -7.14 22.37
N ALA A 518 15.66 -6.11 23.18
CA ALA A 518 15.90 -6.12 24.61
C ALA A 518 14.61 -5.80 25.39
N ILE A 519 14.49 -6.39 26.57
CA ILE A 519 13.39 -6.17 27.51
C ILE A 519 13.86 -5.20 28.59
N LEU A 520 13.02 -4.20 28.89
CA LEU A 520 13.20 -3.26 29.98
C LEU A 520 12.71 -3.87 31.30
N PRO A 521 13.39 -3.57 32.43
CA PRO A 521 12.87 -3.91 33.75
C PRO A 521 11.49 -3.30 33.98
N THR A 522 10.58 -4.05 34.59
CA THR A 522 9.17 -3.65 34.71
C THR A 522 8.86 -2.79 35.94
N SER A 523 9.77 -2.70 36.94
CA SER A 523 9.55 -1.88 38.13
C SER A 523 10.38 -0.57 38.13
N PRO A 524 9.79 0.59 38.45
CA PRO A 524 10.53 1.84 38.64
C PRO A 524 11.52 1.80 39.81
N THR A 525 11.39 0.86 40.76
CA THR A 525 12.41 0.61 41.79
C THR A 525 13.65 -0.13 41.25
N ASP A 526 13.50 -0.94 40.20
CA ASP A 526 14.59 -1.73 39.61
C ASP A 526 15.55 -0.86 38.79
N LEU A 527 15.08 0.30 38.34
CA LEU A 527 15.90 1.35 37.75
C LEU A 527 16.82 2.02 38.77
N ALA A 528 16.53 1.99 40.08
CA ALA A 528 17.43 2.51 41.11
C ALA A 528 18.56 1.52 41.44
N ASP A 529 18.30 0.20 41.33
CA ASP A 529 19.18 -0.88 41.82
C ASP A 529 20.07 -1.54 40.74
N SER A 530 20.41 -0.84 39.65
CA SER A 530 21.38 -1.34 38.64
C SER A 530 20.89 -2.54 37.81
N ILE A 531 19.58 -2.82 37.75
CA ILE A 531 19.07 -3.90 36.89
C ILE A 531 19.02 -3.41 35.44
N TYR A 532 19.90 -3.96 34.61
CA TYR A 532 20.07 -3.59 33.20
C TYR A 532 19.04 -4.28 32.30
N PRO A 533 18.65 -3.66 31.16
CA PRO A 533 17.88 -4.31 30.11
C PRO A 533 18.47 -5.66 29.70
N THR A 534 17.61 -6.67 29.51
CA THR A 534 18.02 -8.03 29.16
C THR A 534 17.78 -8.29 27.68
N VAL A 535 18.70 -8.93 26.94
CA VAL A 535 18.40 -9.35 25.57
C VAL A 535 17.35 -10.44 25.57
N TYR A 536 16.32 -10.23 24.77
CA TYR A 536 15.33 -11.25 24.47
C TYR A 536 15.72 -12.04 23.22
N ASN A 537 16.08 -11.36 22.14
CA ASN A 537 16.50 -12.00 20.89
C ASN A 537 17.44 -11.09 20.09
N ALA A 538 18.23 -11.68 19.21
CA ALA A 538 19.05 -10.97 18.26
C ALA A 538 19.06 -11.66 16.90
N TRP A 539 19.26 -10.88 15.84
CA TRP A 539 19.35 -11.36 14.48
C TRP A 539 20.57 -10.77 13.78
N CYS A 540 21.32 -11.62 13.10
CA CYS A 540 22.34 -11.20 12.16
C CYS A 540 21.74 -11.16 10.76
N VAL A 541 21.96 -10.04 10.08
CA VAL A 541 21.51 -9.78 8.72
C VAL A 541 22.73 -9.74 7.83
N GLU A 542 22.77 -10.61 6.83
CA GLU A 542 23.90 -10.71 5.90
C GLU A 542 23.39 -10.61 4.47
N ARG A 543 24.10 -9.88 3.62
CA ARG A 543 23.91 -9.97 2.18
C ARG A 543 24.92 -10.95 1.60
N GLN A 544 24.43 -12.02 0.96
CA GLN A 544 25.31 -12.93 0.22
C GLN A 544 25.95 -12.20 -0.96
N ALA A 545 27.27 -12.35 -1.14
CA ALA A 545 28.00 -11.75 -2.25
C ALA A 545 27.35 -12.14 -3.59
N GLY A 546 27.05 -11.15 -4.44
CA GLY A 546 26.39 -11.35 -5.73
C GLY A 546 24.87 -11.65 -5.67
N SER A 547 24.29 -11.85 -4.49
CA SER A 547 22.85 -12.06 -4.32
C SER A 547 22.11 -10.76 -4.03
N ARG A 548 20.82 -10.73 -4.43
CA ARG A 548 19.86 -9.68 -4.04
C ARG A 548 18.96 -10.02 -2.86
N ASN A 549 19.18 -11.16 -2.23
CA ASN A 549 18.43 -11.56 -1.05
C ASN A 549 19.26 -11.28 0.22
N LEU A 550 18.61 -10.69 1.22
CA LEU A 550 19.16 -10.62 2.57
C LEU A 550 18.90 -11.95 3.27
N THR A 551 19.92 -12.48 3.93
CA THR A 551 19.79 -13.65 4.80
C THR A 551 19.66 -13.15 6.23
N VAL A 552 18.57 -13.53 6.90
CA VAL A 552 18.34 -13.21 8.31
C VAL A 552 18.49 -14.49 9.11
N LYS A 553 19.44 -14.51 10.04
CA LYS A 553 19.70 -15.66 10.92
C LYS A 553 19.44 -15.24 12.36
N THR A 554 18.66 -16.04 13.07
CA THR A 554 18.53 -15.93 14.54
C THR A 554 19.89 -16.17 15.18
N TRP A 555 20.16 -15.45 16.27
CA TRP A 555 21.36 -15.61 17.08
C TRP A 555 21.52 -17.06 17.60
N GLY A 556 22.74 -17.63 17.57
CA GLY A 556 22.97 -19.04 17.92
C GLY A 556 24.43 -19.55 17.81
N ASN A 557 24.59 -20.88 17.76
CA ASN A 557 25.82 -21.63 18.08
C ASN A 557 27.04 -21.47 17.14
N ASP A 558 26.98 -20.65 16.10
CA ASP A 558 28.10 -20.44 15.15
C ASP A 558 28.47 -18.96 14.97
N MET A 559 28.21 -18.12 15.98
CA MET A 559 28.53 -16.69 15.96
C MET A 559 29.94 -16.39 16.50
N PRO A 560 30.68 -15.42 15.90
CA PRO A 560 31.93 -14.93 16.47
C PRO A 560 31.77 -14.48 17.93
N SER A 561 32.71 -14.89 18.80
CA SER A 561 32.68 -14.61 20.25
C SER A 561 32.58 -13.11 20.59
N ALA A 562 33.21 -12.25 19.80
CA ALA A 562 33.11 -10.80 19.96
C ALA A 562 31.72 -10.23 19.64
N LEU A 563 30.97 -10.84 18.70
CA LEU A 563 29.56 -10.49 18.51
C LEU A 563 28.67 -11.06 19.63
N ALA A 564 29.05 -12.22 20.22
CA ALA A 564 28.35 -12.77 21.37
C ALA A 564 28.50 -11.91 22.63
N ALA A 565 29.68 -11.32 22.84
CA ALA A 565 29.93 -10.39 23.95
C ALA A 565 29.19 -9.04 23.79
N LEU A 566 28.78 -8.67 22.57
CA LEU A 566 27.91 -7.50 22.34
C LEU A 566 26.46 -7.73 22.74
N VAL A 567 25.99 -8.98 22.63
CA VAL A 567 24.62 -9.38 22.97
C VAL A 567 24.52 -9.66 24.48
N ASN A 568 25.58 -10.18 25.10
CA ASN A 568 25.61 -10.44 26.53
C ASN A 568 26.18 -9.24 27.30
N TRP A 569 25.28 -8.38 27.77
CA TRP A 569 25.57 -7.16 28.53
C TRP A 569 26.45 -7.38 29.77
N ASP A 570 26.39 -8.58 30.36
CA ASP A 570 27.15 -8.92 31.57
C ASP A 570 28.52 -9.56 31.26
N THR A 571 28.85 -9.82 29.99
CA THR A 571 30.14 -10.41 29.62
C THR A 571 31.20 -9.32 29.54
N ASP A 572 32.30 -9.54 30.26
CA ASP A 572 33.49 -8.70 30.18
C ASP A 572 34.16 -8.87 28.81
N LEU A 573 34.56 -7.76 28.19
CA LEU A 573 35.21 -7.74 26.89
C LEU A 573 36.73 -7.88 26.98
N ASP A 574 37.28 -7.85 28.20
CA ASP A 574 38.70 -8.00 28.45
C ASP A 574 39.22 -9.35 27.90
N GLY A 575 40.12 -9.28 26.91
CA GLY A 575 40.78 -10.45 26.31
C GLY A 575 40.10 -11.02 25.06
N VAL A 576 39.01 -10.44 24.57
CA VAL A 576 38.38 -10.88 23.31
C VAL A 576 39.18 -10.36 22.10
N THR A 577 39.83 -11.26 21.37
CA THR A 577 40.57 -10.91 20.14
C THR A 577 39.62 -10.61 18.97
N LEU A 578 39.69 -9.37 18.47
CA LEU A 578 38.86 -8.74 17.44
C LEU A 578 38.90 -9.38 16.02
N GLY A 579 39.65 -10.47 15.84
CA GLY A 579 40.08 -10.94 14.52
C GLY A 579 38.97 -11.39 13.56
N ASP A 580 37.78 -11.74 14.06
CA ASP A 580 36.76 -12.46 13.26
C ASP A 580 35.39 -11.76 13.12
N VAL A 581 35.22 -10.57 13.69
CA VAL A 581 33.98 -9.80 13.51
C VAL A 581 34.11 -8.99 12.22
N GLY A 582 33.75 -9.60 11.09
CA GLY A 582 33.60 -8.85 9.84
C GLY A 582 32.80 -7.56 10.03
N ARG A 583 33.07 -6.55 9.21
CA ARG A 583 32.53 -5.19 9.31
C ARG A 583 30.99 -5.17 9.49
N LEU A 584 30.53 -4.67 10.64
CA LEU A 584 29.12 -4.34 10.91
C LEU A 584 28.82 -2.94 10.38
N GLU A 585 27.84 -2.79 9.50
CA GLU A 585 27.42 -1.48 8.97
C GLU A 585 26.14 -0.91 9.60
N PHE A 586 25.40 -1.75 10.32
CA PHE A 586 24.16 -1.35 10.98
C PHE A 586 23.97 -2.14 12.28
N VAL A 587 23.69 -1.42 13.37
CA VAL A 587 23.30 -2.00 14.66
C VAL A 587 22.04 -1.28 15.13
N GLY A 588 20.94 -2.03 15.29
CA GLY A 588 19.68 -1.52 15.83
C GLY A 588 19.30 -2.24 17.11
N ILE A 589 19.02 -1.49 18.18
CA ILE A 589 18.66 -2.02 19.51
C ILE A 589 17.27 -1.49 19.86
N ILE A 590 16.32 -2.39 20.06
CA ILE A 590 14.92 -2.08 20.36
C ILE A 590 14.61 -2.51 21.79
N PHE A 591 14.13 -1.58 22.61
CA PHE A 591 13.74 -1.80 24.00
C PHE A 591 12.22 -1.86 24.14
N LEU A 592 11.71 -2.96 24.70
CA LEU A 592 10.29 -3.18 24.99
C LEU A 592 10.07 -3.55 26.46
N PRO A 593 8.91 -3.24 27.08
CA PRO A 593 8.60 -3.69 28.44
C PRO A 593 8.34 -5.21 28.53
N SER A 594 7.97 -5.85 27.42
CA SER A 594 7.66 -7.27 27.34
C SER A 594 7.87 -7.81 25.92
N PRO A 595 8.14 -9.12 25.75
CA PRO A 595 8.31 -9.70 24.42
C PRO A 595 6.98 -9.81 23.68
N PRO A 596 6.92 -9.44 22.38
CA PRO A 596 5.72 -9.60 21.57
C PRO A 596 5.50 -11.07 21.19
N LYS A 597 4.24 -11.44 20.95
CA LYS A 597 3.85 -12.81 20.55
C LYS A 597 4.38 -13.18 19.17
N HIS A 598 4.40 -12.23 18.25
CA HIS A 598 4.82 -12.43 16.86
C HIS A 598 5.88 -11.40 16.47
N ILE A 599 7.01 -11.88 15.98
CA ILE A 599 8.10 -11.05 15.46
C ILE A 599 8.34 -11.45 14.02
N HIS A 600 8.25 -10.48 13.12
CA HIS A 600 8.50 -10.66 11.70
C HIS A 600 9.65 -9.76 11.27
N ILE A 601 10.58 -10.31 10.49
CA ILE A 601 11.60 -9.52 9.80
C ILE A 601 11.32 -9.63 8.31
N GLU A 602 11.05 -8.49 7.69
CA GLU A 602 10.71 -8.41 6.27
C GLU A 602 11.81 -7.65 5.51
N THR A 603 12.11 -8.12 4.31
CA THR A 603 13.12 -7.50 3.44
C THR A 603 12.40 -6.76 2.33
N ASN A 604 12.45 -5.42 2.35
CA ASN A 604 11.73 -4.60 1.38
C ASN A 604 12.58 -4.33 0.15
N TYR A 605 12.08 -4.80 -1.00
CA TYR A 605 12.68 -4.51 -2.30
C TYR A 605 12.23 -3.12 -2.77
N LEU A 606 12.96 -2.07 -2.35
CA LEU A 606 12.79 -0.75 -2.95
C LEU A 606 13.35 -0.79 -4.37
N MET A 607 12.50 -1.01 -5.37
CA MET A 607 12.86 -0.72 -6.75
C MET A 607 13.24 0.77 -6.82
N LYS A 608 14.52 1.07 -7.09
CA LYS A 608 14.93 2.39 -7.58
C LYS A 608 14.08 2.67 -8.83
N LYS A 609 13.25 3.71 -8.76
CA LYS A 609 12.58 4.25 -9.94
C LYS A 609 13.61 4.98 -10.79
#